data_AF-A0A127B5Y4-F1
#
_entry.id   AF-A0A127B5Y4-F1
#
_cell.length_a   1.000
_cell.length_b   1.000
_cell.length_c   1.000
_cell.angle_alpha   90.00
_cell.angle_beta   90.00
_cell.angle_gamma   90.00
#
_symmetry.space_group_name_H-M   'P 1'
#
loop_
_entity.id
_entity.type
_entity.pdbx_description
1 polymer ?
#
loop_
_entity_poly.entity_id
_entity_poly.type
_entity_poly.pdbx_seq_one_letter_code
_entity_poly.pdbx_strand_id
1 'polypeptide(L)'
;MKGQPVKLAPRARRIIAFLIDHFVITSLLVALTFLGIGPDFLNERPDISTLLSLVLVPGFILYFLKDSIKGRSLGKWSMGLMIRKNHDTTEVPSLGSLFVRNLFLIIWPIEALVLLASQGKRRIGDRVTNSVVLIDPEKPAQWKRMLPLIGACFAFCFFILMFVGVAIKSSDAYKTAIDGIEQDKELQKETGGIIGYGWMPSGNISIKNGYGEGQLQIHVKGKERDVNVQVYLTKDANHGWEVEEIEN
;
A
#
# COMPACT_ATOMS: atom_id res chain seq x y z
N MET A 1 12.97 -30.56 -29.22
CA MET A 1 13.31 -29.16 -28.90
C MET A 1 14.46 -29.17 -27.90
N LYS A 2 15.64 -28.63 -28.27
CA LYS A 2 16.86 -28.74 -27.47
C LYS A 2 16.72 -27.90 -26.19
N GLY A 3 16.68 -28.58 -25.03
CA GLY A 3 16.58 -27.95 -23.72
C GLY A 3 17.82 -27.11 -23.43
N GLN A 4 17.63 -25.80 -23.31
CA GLN A 4 18.68 -24.93 -22.79
C GLN A 4 19.03 -25.38 -21.37
N PRO A 5 20.33 -25.36 -20.97
CA PRO A 5 20.72 -25.73 -19.62
C PRO A 5 20.06 -24.79 -18.62
N VAL A 6 19.26 -25.36 -17.71
CA VAL A 6 18.52 -24.59 -16.71
C VAL A 6 19.51 -23.99 -15.71
N LYS A 7 19.62 -22.66 -15.67
CA LYS A 7 20.60 -21.96 -14.83
C LYS A 7 19.98 -21.56 -13.49
N LEU A 8 20.78 -21.66 -12.42
CA LEU A 8 20.42 -21.16 -11.09
C LEU A 8 20.15 -19.65 -11.13
N ALA A 9 19.07 -19.23 -10.49
CA ALA A 9 18.71 -17.82 -10.43
C ALA A 9 19.77 -16.99 -9.65
N PRO A 10 20.17 -15.81 -10.17
CA PRO A 10 21.01 -14.88 -9.43
C PRO A 10 20.34 -14.40 -8.13
N ARG A 11 21.12 -14.18 -7.07
CA ARG A 11 20.62 -13.69 -5.78
C ARG A 11 19.85 -12.38 -5.93
N ALA A 12 20.40 -11.42 -6.69
CA ALA A 12 19.75 -10.12 -6.94
C ALA A 12 18.36 -10.26 -7.57
N ARG A 13 18.19 -11.11 -8.60
CA ARG A 13 16.88 -11.33 -9.22
C ARG A 13 15.86 -11.95 -8.26
N ARG A 14 16.33 -12.80 -7.34
CA ARG A 14 15.47 -13.38 -6.30
C ARG A 14 15.03 -12.37 -5.25
N ILE A 15 15.94 -11.48 -4.85
CA ILE A 15 15.64 -10.38 -3.91
C ILE A 15 14.63 -9.43 -4.56
N ILE A 16 14.87 -9.01 -5.81
CA ILE A 16 13.93 -8.15 -6.55
C ILE A 16 12.56 -8.82 -6.69
N ALA A 17 12.50 -10.10 -7.08
CA ALA A 17 11.23 -10.83 -7.14
C ALA A 17 10.51 -10.87 -5.79
N PHE A 18 11.25 -11.07 -4.69
CA PHE A 18 10.69 -11.02 -3.34
C PHE A 18 10.15 -9.64 -2.98
N LEU A 19 10.87 -8.56 -3.30
CA LEU A 19 10.44 -7.18 -3.04
C LEU A 19 9.17 -6.84 -3.83
N ILE A 20 9.09 -7.26 -5.10
CA ILE A 20 7.88 -7.08 -5.93
C ILE A 20 6.70 -7.83 -5.31
N ASP A 21 6.88 -9.10 -4.94
CA ASP A 21 5.82 -9.88 -4.29
C ASP A 21 5.35 -9.21 -3.00
N HIS A 22 6.30 -8.73 -2.19
CA HIS A 22 6.00 -8.08 -0.93
C HIS A 22 5.20 -6.81 -1.17
N PHE A 23 5.69 -5.90 -2.02
CA PHE A 23 5.00 -4.67 -2.37
C PHE A 23 3.58 -4.92 -2.90
N VAL A 24 3.40 -5.82 -3.88
CA VAL A 24 2.08 -6.06 -4.47
C VAL A 24 1.07 -6.56 -3.43
N ILE A 25 1.49 -7.52 -2.59
CA ILE A 25 0.58 -8.10 -1.59
C ILE A 25 0.32 -7.09 -0.47
N THR A 26 1.33 -6.38 0.04
CA THR A 26 1.12 -5.37 1.08
C THR A 26 0.27 -4.21 0.60
N SER A 27 0.47 -3.73 -0.63
CA SER A 27 -0.35 -2.66 -1.22
C SER A 27 -1.81 -3.10 -1.37
N LEU A 28 -2.07 -4.35 -1.76
CA LEU A 28 -3.42 -4.91 -1.77
C LEU A 28 -4.04 -4.93 -0.37
N LEU A 29 -3.31 -5.40 0.66
CA LEU A 29 -3.83 -5.45 2.03
C LEU A 29 -4.09 -4.05 2.60
N VAL A 30 -3.21 -3.10 2.34
CA VAL A 30 -3.39 -1.70 2.73
C VAL A 30 -4.62 -1.12 2.04
N ALA A 31 -4.79 -1.33 0.74
CA ALA A 31 -5.97 -0.84 0.01
C ALA A 31 -7.28 -1.45 0.54
N LEU A 32 -7.31 -2.76 0.80
CA LEU A 32 -8.47 -3.43 1.42
C LEU A 32 -8.76 -2.91 2.83
N THR A 33 -7.72 -2.59 3.61
CA THR A 33 -7.88 -2.00 4.94
C THR A 33 -8.54 -0.63 4.84
N PHE A 34 -8.05 0.26 3.98
CA PHE A 34 -8.67 1.57 3.76
C PHE A 34 -10.11 1.47 3.27
N LEU A 35 -10.41 0.55 2.34
CA LEU A 35 -11.77 0.30 1.89
C LEU A 35 -12.69 -0.20 3.02
N GLY A 36 -12.18 -1.08 3.89
CA GLY A 36 -12.94 -1.61 5.02
C GLY A 36 -13.15 -0.61 6.16
N ILE A 37 -12.20 0.31 6.35
CA ILE A 37 -12.31 1.40 7.32
C ILE A 37 -13.30 2.48 6.82
N GLY A 38 -13.34 2.73 5.51
CA GLY A 38 -14.16 3.78 4.91
C GLY A 38 -13.59 5.20 5.12
N PRO A 39 -14.07 6.22 4.39
CA PRO A 39 -13.52 7.57 4.46
C PRO A 39 -13.81 8.30 5.78
N ASP A 40 -14.86 7.94 6.50
CA ASP A 40 -15.30 8.64 7.73
C ASP A 40 -14.48 8.31 8.98
N PHE A 41 -13.37 7.59 8.81
CA PHE A 41 -12.51 7.11 9.90
C PHE A 41 -11.82 8.20 10.71
N LEU A 42 -11.83 9.45 10.21
CA LEU A 42 -11.34 10.61 10.95
C LEU A 42 -12.35 11.08 12.00
N ASN A 43 -13.64 10.72 11.86
CA ASN A 43 -14.71 11.07 12.79
C ASN A 43 -15.02 9.94 13.76
N GLU A 44 -15.12 8.72 13.23
CA GLU A 44 -15.47 7.54 14.02
C GLU A 44 -14.21 6.82 14.53
N ARG A 45 -14.38 6.01 15.58
CA ARG A 45 -13.35 5.04 15.98
C ARG A 45 -13.66 3.71 15.31
N PRO A 46 -13.12 3.41 14.12
CA PRO A 46 -13.31 2.10 13.52
C PRO A 46 -12.79 1.02 14.48
N ASP A 47 -13.43 -0.16 14.48
CA ASP A 47 -12.85 -1.34 15.11
C ASP A 47 -11.70 -1.87 14.24
N ILE A 48 -10.59 -1.14 14.32
CA ILE A 48 -9.35 -1.43 13.59
C ILE A 48 -8.87 -2.84 13.93
N SER A 49 -9.10 -3.33 15.15
CA SER A 49 -8.60 -4.64 15.59
C SER A 49 -9.27 -5.80 14.84
N THR A 50 -10.61 -5.78 14.75
CA THR A 50 -11.38 -6.79 14.02
C THR A 50 -11.10 -6.69 12.54
N LEU A 51 -11.10 -5.48 11.99
CA LEU A 51 -10.85 -5.28 10.56
C LEU A 51 -9.43 -5.71 10.15
N LEU A 52 -8.41 -5.35 10.94
CA LEU A 52 -7.05 -5.81 10.70
C LEU A 52 -6.98 -7.33 10.75
N SER A 53 -7.67 -7.99 11.68
CA SER A 53 -7.70 -9.45 11.74
C SER A 53 -8.34 -10.07 10.49
N LEU A 54 -9.46 -9.50 10.02
CA LEU A 54 -10.17 -9.94 8.82
C LEU A 54 -9.35 -9.76 7.53
N VAL A 55 -8.49 -8.74 7.46
CA VAL A 55 -7.64 -8.49 6.28
C VAL A 55 -6.31 -9.24 6.37
N LEU A 56 -5.66 -9.23 7.54
CA LEU A 56 -4.32 -9.79 7.71
C LEU A 56 -4.31 -11.32 7.66
N VAL A 57 -5.30 -12.01 8.25
CA VAL A 57 -5.30 -13.49 8.26
C VAL A 57 -5.40 -14.06 6.83
N PRO A 58 -6.38 -13.65 5.99
CA PRO A 58 -6.38 -14.02 4.58
C PRO A 58 -5.15 -13.50 3.83
N GLY A 59 -4.65 -12.32 4.20
CA GLY A 59 -3.45 -11.73 3.61
C GLY A 59 -2.19 -12.58 3.80
N PHE A 60 -1.98 -13.12 4.99
CA PHE A 60 -0.87 -14.05 5.28
C PHE A 60 -1.03 -15.36 4.51
N ILE A 61 -2.25 -15.89 4.40
CA ILE A 61 -2.54 -17.08 3.61
C ILE A 61 -2.17 -16.84 2.13
N LEU A 62 -2.64 -15.72 1.56
CA LEU A 62 -2.27 -15.30 0.20
C LEU A 62 -0.75 -15.11 0.06
N TYR A 63 -0.09 -14.52 1.06
CA TYR A 63 1.35 -14.30 1.06
C TYR A 63 2.14 -15.60 1.02
N PHE A 64 1.75 -16.62 1.79
CA PHE A 64 2.40 -17.92 1.77
C PHE A 64 2.07 -18.73 0.52
N LEU A 65 0.86 -18.57 -0.02
CA LEU A 65 0.43 -19.21 -1.27
C LEU A 65 0.86 -18.47 -2.54
N LYS A 66 1.60 -17.36 -2.44
CA LYS A 66 1.99 -16.54 -3.61
C LYS A 66 2.68 -17.30 -4.74
N ASP A 67 3.36 -18.39 -4.42
CA ASP A 67 4.11 -19.21 -5.39
C ASP A 67 3.31 -20.37 -6.00
N SER A 68 2.06 -20.54 -5.59
CA SER A 68 1.18 -21.66 -5.97
C SER A 68 0.96 -21.80 -7.49
N ILE A 69 1.02 -20.70 -8.24
CA ILE A 69 0.71 -20.70 -9.67
C ILE A 69 1.91 -21.18 -10.48
N LYS A 70 1.95 -22.48 -10.80
CA LYS A 70 3.03 -23.14 -11.60
C LYS A 70 4.45 -22.94 -11.02
N GLY A 71 4.55 -22.77 -9.70
CA GLY A 71 5.81 -22.48 -9.02
C GLY A 71 6.32 -21.08 -9.32
N ARG A 72 5.41 -20.11 -9.42
CA ARG A 72 5.72 -18.71 -9.70
C ARG A 72 4.77 -17.81 -8.91
N SER A 73 5.35 -16.73 -8.41
CA SER A 73 4.68 -15.56 -7.87
C SER A 73 4.78 -14.41 -8.88
N LEU A 74 4.05 -13.32 -8.66
CA LEU A 74 4.01 -12.17 -9.58
C LEU A 74 5.41 -11.59 -9.82
N GLY A 75 6.21 -11.43 -8.77
CA GLY A 75 7.59 -10.97 -8.87
C GLY A 75 8.52 -11.99 -9.53
N LYS A 76 8.32 -13.30 -9.31
CA LYS A 76 9.08 -14.32 -10.02
C LYS A 76 8.72 -14.37 -11.51
N TRP A 77 7.45 -14.21 -11.85
CA TRP A 77 6.96 -14.15 -13.23
C TRP A 77 7.56 -12.95 -13.98
N SER A 78 7.59 -11.76 -13.36
CA SER A 78 8.18 -10.56 -13.97
C SER A 78 9.69 -10.71 -14.17
N MET A 79 10.38 -11.32 -13.20
CA MET A 79 11.82 -11.58 -13.25
C MET A 79 12.22 -12.83 -14.05
N GLY A 80 11.27 -13.52 -14.69
CA GLY A 80 11.51 -14.73 -15.47
C GLY A 80 12.12 -15.87 -14.64
N LEU A 81 11.66 -16.02 -13.41
CA LEU A 81 12.08 -17.03 -12.45
C LEU A 81 10.98 -18.07 -12.26
N MET A 82 11.39 -19.29 -11.96
CA MET A 82 10.48 -20.37 -11.61
C MET A 82 11.07 -21.27 -10.54
N ILE A 83 10.19 -21.98 -9.86
CA ILE A 83 10.53 -22.91 -8.80
C ILE A 83 10.34 -24.32 -9.33
N ARG A 84 11.34 -25.16 -9.12
CA ARG A 84 11.33 -26.56 -9.55
C ARG A 84 11.87 -27.45 -8.44
N LYS A 85 11.62 -28.76 -8.52
CA LYS A 85 12.25 -29.72 -7.62
C LYS A 85 13.75 -29.80 -7.92
N ASN A 86 14.55 -30.08 -6.89
CA ASN A 86 16.01 -30.13 -7.02
C ASN A 86 16.49 -31.39 -7.76
N HIS A 87 15.77 -32.51 -7.64
CA HIS A 87 16.10 -33.76 -8.34
C HIS A 87 15.55 -33.78 -9.78
N ASP A 88 14.40 -33.15 -10.02
CA ASP A 88 13.79 -33.02 -11.33
C ASP A 88 13.40 -31.57 -11.60
N THR A 89 14.20 -30.91 -12.43
CA THR A 89 14.00 -29.49 -12.80
C THR A 89 12.82 -29.26 -13.73
N THR A 90 12.19 -30.32 -14.25
CA THR A 90 10.98 -30.21 -15.07
C THR A 90 9.72 -30.11 -14.21
N GLU A 91 9.76 -30.67 -13.01
CA GLU A 91 8.59 -30.79 -12.13
C GLU A 91 8.40 -29.58 -11.22
N VAL A 92 7.13 -29.15 -11.10
CA VAL A 92 6.72 -28.11 -10.14
C VAL A 92 6.49 -28.75 -8.77
N PRO A 93 7.04 -28.20 -7.67
CA PRO A 93 6.69 -28.69 -6.33
C PRO A 93 5.19 -28.55 -6.04
N SER A 94 4.66 -29.43 -5.20
CA SER A 94 3.24 -29.39 -4.82
C SER A 94 2.88 -28.10 -4.06
N LEU A 95 1.58 -27.76 -4.02
CA LEU A 95 1.09 -26.57 -3.32
C LEU A 95 1.49 -26.57 -1.83
N GLY A 96 1.34 -27.69 -1.13
CA GLY A 96 1.75 -27.82 0.27
C GLY A 96 3.26 -27.64 0.46
N SER A 97 4.08 -28.17 -0.46
CA SER A 97 5.52 -27.95 -0.46
C SER A 97 5.85 -26.46 -0.60
N LEU A 98 5.21 -25.75 -1.55
CA LEU A 98 5.41 -24.31 -1.75
C LEU A 98 4.93 -23.47 -0.56
N PHE A 99 3.85 -23.88 0.10
CA PHE A 99 3.33 -23.24 1.31
C PHE A 99 4.32 -23.39 2.48
N VAL A 100 4.73 -24.63 2.81
CA VAL A 100 5.72 -24.92 3.87
C VAL A 100 7.02 -24.16 3.61
N ARG A 101 7.45 -24.09 2.34
CA ARG A 101 8.63 -23.32 1.94
C ARG A 101 8.52 -21.84 2.30
N ASN A 102 7.33 -21.26 2.14
CA ASN A 102 7.10 -19.85 2.39
C ASN A 102 6.81 -19.56 3.86
N LEU A 103 6.42 -20.54 4.67
CA LEU A 103 6.23 -20.38 6.11
C LEU A 103 7.51 -19.89 6.81
N PHE A 104 8.68 -20.33 6.35
CA PHE A 104 9.97 -19.85 6.86
C PHE A 104 10.23 -18.36 6.59
N LEU A 105 9.44 -17.69 5.74
CA LEU A 105 9.51 -16.23 5.59
C LEU A 105 9.09 -15.47 6.86
N ILE A 106 8.47 -16.12 7.85
CA ILE A 106 8.24 -15.51 9.16
C ILE A 106 9.57 -15.07 9.79
N ILE A 107 10.63 -15.88 9.63
CA ILE A 107 12.00 -15.57 10.05
C ILE A 107 12.82 -14.98 8.90
N TRP A 108 12.24 -14.03 8.15
CA TRP A 108 12.86 -13.47 6.94
C TRP A 108 14.29 -12.94 7.12
N PRO A 109 14.72 -12.34 8.26
CA PRO A 109 16.10 -11.86 8.39
C PRO A 109 17.10 -13.03 8.33
N ILE A 110 16.76 -14.14 9.00
CA ILE A 110 17.56 -15.36 9.03
C ILE A 110 17.59 -15.99 7.63
N GLU A 111 16.43 -16.10 6.97
CA GLU A 111 16.33 -16.61 5.59
C GLU A 111 17.18 -15.79 4.60
N ALA A 112 17.20 -14.46 4.74
CA ALA A 112 18.00 -13.57 3.91
C ALA A 112 19.50 -13.82 4.10
N LEU A 113 19.97 -13.91 5.36
CA LEU A 113 21.36 -14.23 5.69
C LEU A 113 21.76 -15.59 5.11
N VAL A 114 20.92 -16.62 5.27
CA VAL A 114 21.18 -17.96 4.72
C VAL A 114 21.25 -17.94 3.19
N LEU A 115 20.37 -17.19 2.52
CA LEU A 115 20.41 -17.05 1.05
C LEU A 115 21.71 -16.39 0.58
N LEU A 116 22.17 -15.34 1.27
CA LEU A 116 23.40 -14.62 0.95
C LEU A 116 24.65 -15.46 1.19
N ALA A 117 24.71 -16.18 2.32
CA ALA A 117 25.84 -17.01 2.70
C ALA A 117 25.91 -18.35 1.93
N SER A 118 24.78 -18.88 1.46
CA SER A 118 24.75 -20.19 0.80
C SER A 118 25.41 -20.20 -0.58
N GLN A 119 26.37 -21.09 -0.79
CA GLN A 119 26.99 -21.35 -2.10
C GLN A 119 25.96 -21.89 -3.12
N GLY A 120 25.06 -22.76 -2.65
CA GLY A 120 23.96 -23.29 -3.45
C GLY A 120 22.84 -22.29 -3.77
N LYS A 121 22.95 -21.03 -3.30
CA LYS A 121 21.90 -20.00 -3.43
C LYS A 121 20.54 -20.55 -2.99
N ARG A 122 20.48 -21.28 -1.87
CA ARG A 122 19.24 -21.90 -1.35
C ARG A 122 19.05 -21.46 0.09
N ARG A 123 17.88 -20.90 0.34
CA ARG A 123 17.43 -20.48 1.68
C ARG A 123 16.90 -21.70 2.47
N ILE A 124 16.59 -21.56 3.76
CA ILE A 124 16.13 -22.64 4.64
C ILE A 124 14.91 -23.35 4.05
N GLY A 125 13.86 -22.61 3.68
CA GLY A 125 12.67 -23.20 3.08
C GLY A 125 12.99 -24.00 1.80
N ASP A 126 13.91 -23.51 0.96
CA ASP A 126 14.30 -24.22 -0.27
C ASP A 126 14.96 -25.58 0.04
N ARG A 127 15.70 -25.67 1.15
CA ARG A 127 16.34 -26.92 1.61
C ARG A 127 15.30 -27.91 2.14
N VAL A 128 14.44 -27.45 3.05
CA VAL A 128 13.38 -28.28 3.66
C VAL A 128 12.48 -28.90 2.59
N THR A 129 12.17 -28.14 1.54
CA THR A 129 11.24 -28.56 0.49
C THR A 129 11.91 -29.17 -0.72
N ASN A 130 13.24 -29.36 -0.67
CA ASN A 130 14.05 -29.84 -1.78
C ASN A 130 13.76 -29.12 -3.10
N SER A 131 13.53 -27.80 -3.02
CA SER A 131 13.23 -26.96 -4.18
C SER A 131 14.41 -26.05 -4.53
N VAL A 132 14.43 -25.63 -5.79
CA VAL A 132 15.45 -24.75 -6.36
C VAL A 132 14.77 -23.68 -7.21
N VAL A 133 15.38 -22.48 -7.24
CA VAL A 133 14.91 -21.35 -8.04
C VAL A 133 15.80 -21.19 -9.28
N LEU A 134 15.16 -21.25 -10.44
CA LEU A 134 15.81 -21.33 -11.74
C LEU A 134 15.36 -20.16 -12.62
N ILE A 135 16.22 -19.77 -13.57
CA ILE A 135 15.82 -18.90 -14.66
C ILE A 135 14.93 -19.72 -15.60
N ASP A 136 13.77 -19.18 -15.95
CA ASP A 136 12.90 -19.77 -16.96
C ASP A 136 13.48 -19.53 -18.37
N PRO A 137 13.93 -20.58 -19.09
CA PRO A 137 14.49 -20.43 -20.43
C PRO A 137 13.43 -20.04 -21.47
N GLU A 138 12.17 -20.41 -21.25
CA GLU A 138 11.07 -20.07 -22.17
C GLU A 138 10.56 -18.65 -21.94
N LYS A 139 10.73 -18.13 -20.71
CA LYS A 139 10.18 -16.83 -20.32
C LYS A 139 11.23 -15.99 -19.58
N PRO A 140 12.31 -15.55 -20.25
CA PRO A 140 13.31 -14.68 -19.64
C PRO A 140 12.69 -13.37 -19.12
N ALA A 141 13.37 -12.73 -18.17
CA ALA A 141 12.99 -11.41 -17.67
C ALA A 141 12.85 -10.42 -18.83
N GLN A 142 11.70 -9.76 -18.92
CA GLN A 142 11.39 -8.79 -19.95
C GLN A 142 10.81 -7.54 -19.31
N TRP A 143 11.32 -6.37 -19.69
CA TRP A 143 10.87 -5.09 -19.13
C TRP A 143 9.35 -4.87 -19.29
N LYS A 144 8.76 -5.38 -20.39
CA LYS A 144 7.31 -5.31 -20.65
C LYS A 144 6.47 -5.98 -19.56
N ARG A 145 7.01 -6.97 -18.84
CA ARG A 145 6.32 -7.63 -17.71
C ARG A 145 6.31 -6.79 -16.43
N MET A 146 7.14 -5.76 -16.36
CA MET A 146 7.11 -4.78 -15.27
C MET A 146 6.05 -3.71 -15.50
N LEU A 147 5.62 -3.48 -16.74
CA LEU A 147 4.60 -2.47 -17.07
C LEU A 147 3.28 -2.62 -16.28
N PRO A 148 2.66 -3.81 -16.16
CA PRO A 148 1.45 -3.96 -15.33
C PRO A 148 1.72 -3.73 -13.84
N LEU A 149 2.92 -4.03 -13.34
CA LEU A 149 3.29 -3.79 -11.93
C LEU A 149 3.49 -2.29 -11.66
N ILE A 150 4.09 -1.57 -12.60
CA ILE A 150 4.23 -0.12 -12.56
C ILE A 150 2.85 0.52 -12.60
N GLY A 151 1.97 0.09 -13.52
CA GLY A 151 0.58 0.53 -13.58
C GLY A 151 -0.18 0.29 -12.28
N ALA A 152 -0.04 -0.90 -11.68
CA ALA A 152 -0.64 -1.21 -10.39
C ALA A 152 -0.08 -0.33 -9.25
N CYS A 153 1.21 -0.02 -9.27
CA CYS A 153 1.83 0.90 -8.31
C CYS A 153 1.25 2.32 -8.45
N PHE A 154 1.16 2.86 -9.67
CA PHE A 154 0.54 4.15 -9.92
C PHE A 154 -0.93 4.17 -9.50
N ALA A 155 -1.69 3.12 -9.82
CA ALA A 155 -3.08 2.98 -9.42
C ALA A 155 -3.24 2.95 -7.89
N PHE A 156 -2.36 2.25 -7.18
CA PHE A 156 -2.34 2.22 -5.72
C PHE A 156 -2.02 3.61 -5.14
N CYS A 157 -0.99 4.29 -5.62
CA CYS A 157 -0.66 5.64 -5.17
C CYS A 157 -1.81 6.63 -5.41
N PHE A 158 -2.43 6.56 -6.59
CA PHE A 158 -3.61 7.38 -6.93
C PHE A 158 -4.80 7.05 -6.02
N PHE A 159 -5.05 5.77 -5.75
CA PHE A 159 -6.09 5.35 -4.82
C PHE A 159 -5.87 5.91 -3.41
N ILE A 160 -4.66 5.80 -2.87
CA ILE A 160 -4.33 6.33 -1.53
C ILE A 160 -4.52 7.85 -1.50
N LEU A 161 -4.01 8.56 -2.51
CA LEU A 161 -4.18 10.00 -2.62
C LEU A 161 -5.66 10.38 -2.63
N MET A 162 -6.47 9.74 -3.49
CA MET A 162 -7.90 10.01 -3.55
C MET A 162 -8.62 9.69 -2.25
N PHE A 163 -8.30 8.56 -1.64
CA PHE A 163 -8.91 8.13 -0.39
C PHE A 163 -8.66 9.14 0.74
N VAL A 164 -7.42 9.60 0.91
CA VAL A 164 -7.05 10.60 1.91
C VAL A 164 -7.80 11.92 1.66
N GLY A 165 -7.89 12.37 0.41
CA GLY A 165 -8.63 13.59 0.06
C GLY A 165 -10.11 13.50 0.40
N VAL A 166 -10.74 12.35 0.12
CA VAL A 166 -12.15 12.10 0.48
C VAL A 166 -12.31 12.05 1.99
N ALA A 167 -11.41 11.38 2.72
CA ALA A 167 -11.47 11.27 4.18
C ALA A 167 -11.36 12.63 4.88
N ILE A 168 -10.43 13.49 4.45
CA ILE A 168 -10.35 14.87 4.97
C ILE A 168 -11.67 15.60 4.69
N LYS A 169 -12.19 15.51 3.47
CA LYS A 169 -13.46 16.20 3.11
C LYS A 169 -14.68 15.70 3.87
N SER A 170 -14.70 14.44 4.29
CA SER A 170 -15.82 13.90 5.07
C SER A 170 -15.66 14.14 6.57
N SER A 171 -14.48 14.58 7.02
CA SER A 171 -14.21 14.92 8.41
C SER A 171 -15.05 16.10 8.90
N ASP A 172 -15.42 16.08 10.18
CA ASP A 172 -16.16 17.17 10.80
C ASP A 172 -15.30 18.43 10.93
N ALA A 173 -13.97 18.27 11.12
CA ALA A 173 -13.03 19.39 11.12
C ALA A 173 -13.08 20.16 9.78
N TYR A 174 -13.13 19.45 8.66
CA TYR A 174 -13.24 20.10 7.35
C TYR A 174 -14.57 20.84 7.19
N LYS A 175 -15.69 20.24 7.62
CA LYS A 175 -17.00 20.91 7.57
C LYS A 175 -17.00 22.20 8.39
N THR A 176 -16.49 22.15 9.63
CA THR A 176 -16.33 23.34 10.47
C THR A 176 -15.43 24.39 9.84
N ALA A 177 -14.32 23.98 9.20
CA ALA A 177 -13.44 24.91 8.51
C ALA A 177 -14.15 25.64 7.36
N ILE A 178 -14.97 24.92 6.58
CA ILE A 178 -15.78 25.50 5.52
C ILE A 178 -16.81 26.49 6.08
N ASP A 179 -17.52 26.13 7.15
CA ASP A 179 -18.49 27.02 7.80
C ASP A 179 -17.83 28.32 8.30
N GLY A 180 -16.61 28.22 8.86
CA GLY A 180 -15.81 29.37 9.27
C GLY A 180 -15.38 30.26 8.10
N ILE A 181 -14.88 29.66 7.02
CA ILE A 181 -14.50 30.37 5.79
C ILE A 181 -15.70 31.12 5.19
N GLU A 182 -16.89 30.51 5.18
CA GLU A 182 -18.08 31.14 4.61
C GLU A 182 -18.56 32.36 5.40
N GLN A 183 -18.32 32.37 6.72
CA GLN A 183 -18.69 33.47 7.61
C GLN A 183 -17.64 34.60 7.66
N ASP A 184 -16.44 34.36 7.14
CA ASP A 184 -15.35 35.34 7.14
C ASP A 184 -15.61 36.48 6.15
N LYS A 185 -15.81 37.70 6.68
CA LYS A 185 -16.13 38.87 5.86
C LYS A 185 -14.95 39.36 5.04
N GLU A 186 -13.72 39.15 5.50
CA GLU A 186 -12.51 39.57 4.81
C GLU A 186 -12.30 38.72 3.56
N LEU A 187 -12.41 37.39 3.68
CA LEU A 187 -12.37 36.45 2.58
C LEU A 187 -13.51 36.66 1.57
N GLN A 188 -14.73 36.90 2.04
CA GLN A 188 -15.86 37.18 1.13
C GLN A 188 -15.60 38.44 0.29
N LYS A 189 -15.01 39.48 0.89
CA LYS A 189 -14.64 40.71 0.18
C LYS A 189 -13.46 40.47 -0.76
N GLU A 190 -12.46 39.73 -0.32
CA GLU A 190 -11.23 39.45 -1.07
C GLU A 190 -11.47 38.60 -2.32
N THR A 191 -12.38 37.63 -2.22
CA THR A 191 -12.73 36.69 -3.29
C THR A 191 -13.85 37.21 -4.21
N GLY A 192 -14.50 38.33 -3.85
CA GLY A 192 -15.72 38.82 -4.50
C GLY A 192 -16.93 37.90 -4.28
N GLY A 193 -16.86 37.03 -3.28
CA GLY A 193 -17.83 35.97 -2.98
C GLY A 193 -17.30 34.59 -3.38
N ILE A 194 -17.58 33.61 -2.53
CA ILE A 194 -17.14 32.22 -2.70
C ILE A 194 -18.08 31.48 -3.67
N ILE A 195 -17.52 30.81 -4.68
CA ILE A 195 -18.25 29.98 -5.66
C ILE A 195 -17.99 28.48 -5.48
N GLY A 196 -17.02 28.11 -4.64
CA GLY A 196 -16.77 26.72 -4.26
C GLY A 196 -15.36 26.50 -3.74
N TYR A 197 -14.95 25.23 -3.73
CA TYR A 197 -13.69 24.80 -3.13
C TYR A 197 -12.89 23.90 -4.07
N GLY A 198 -11.58 23.81 -3.81
CA GLY A 198 -10.66 22.89 -4.46
C GLY A 198 -11.05 21.44 -4.27
N TRP A 199 -10.54 20.59 -5.16
CA TRP A 199 -10.81 19.16 -5.13
C TRP A 199 -10.04 18.44 -4.01
N MET A 200 -8.88 18.97 -3.60
CA MET A 200 -7.95 18.32 -2.69
C MET A 200 -7.52 19.26 -1.56
N PRO A 201 -8.14 19.21 -0.37
CA PRO A 201 -7.58 19.83 0.81
C PRO A 201 -6.36 19.05 1.30
N SER A 202 -5.44 19.74 1.95
CA SER A 202 -4.26 19.14 2.60
C SER A 202 -4.18 19.63 4.04
N GLY A 203 -3.48 18.89 4.89
CA GLY A 203 -3.36 19.29 6.28
C GLY A 203 -3.19 18.12 7.22
N ASN A 204 -3.37 18.40 8.50
CA ASN A 204 -3.33 17.43 9.58
C ASN A 204 -4.58 17.60 10.45
N ILE A 205 -5.14 16.47 10.89
CA ILE A 205 -6.18 16.41 11.91
C ILE A 205 -5.70 15.37 12.93
N SER A 206 -5.49 15.79 14.17
CA SER A 206 -5.07 14.92 15.26
C SER A 206 -6.10 14.96 16.37
N ILE A 207 -6.51 13.79 16.87
CA ILE A 207 -7.46 13.67 17.98
C ILE A 207 -6.84 12.74 19.04
N LYS A 208 -6.70 13.24 20.27
CA LYS A 208 -6.18 12.49 21.40
C LYS A 208 -7.06 12.71 22.62
N ASN A 209 -7.63 11.62 23.15
CA ASN A 209 -8.47 11.64 24.37
C ASN A 209 -9.64 12.65 24.33
N GLY A 210 -10.25 12.86 23.16
CA GLY A 210 -11.36 13.79 22.99
C GLY A 210 -10.94 15.20 22.59
N TYR A 211 -9.69 15.58 22.85
CA TYR A 211 -9.10 16.83 22.38
C TYR A 211 -8.56 16.67 20.96
N GLY A 212 -8.65 17.71 20.15
CA GLY A 212 -8.11 17.67 18.79
C GLY A 212 -7.51 18.99 18.34
N GLU A 213 -6.55 18.88 17.44
CA GLU A 213 -5.89 19.99 16.75
C GLU A 213 -5.93 19.69 15.25
N GLY A 214 -6.33 20.69 14.47
CA GLY A 214 -6.46 20.60 13.02
C GLY A 214 -5.79 21.79 12.36
N GLN A 215 -5.03 21.53 11.30
CA GLN A 215 -4.50 22.57 10.43
C GLN A 215 -4.83 22.16 9.00
N LEU A 216 -5.75 22.87 8.36
CA LEU A 216 -6.26 22.56 7.03
C LEU A 216 -5.91 23.66 6.06
N GLN A 217 -5.33 23.29 4.93
CA GLN A 217 -5.14 24.16 3.77
C GLN A 217 -6.23 23.87 2.75
N ILE A 218 -7.03 24.88 2.45
CA ILE A 218 -8.21 24.79 1.59
C ILE A 218 -8.08 25.82 0.48
N HIS A 219 -8.17 25.35 -0.76
CA HIS A 219 -8.25 26.22 -1.92
C HIS A 219 -9.69 26.73 -2.08
N VAL A 220 -9.91 28.02 -1.87
CA VAL A 220 -11.21 28.70 -1.99
C VAL A 220 -11.30 29.29 -3.39
N LYS A 221 -12.38 28.95 -4.10
CA LYS A 221 -12.67 29.49 -5.43
C LYS A 221 -13.57 30.71 -5.30
N GLY A 222 -13.09 31.86 -5.77
CA GLY A 222 -13.81 33.13 -5.70
C GLY A 222 -14.42 33.53 -7.04
N LYS A 223 -15.32 34.51 -7.02
CA LYS A 223 -15.82 35.14 -8.26
C LYS A 223 -14.75 36.00 -8.94
N GLU A 224 -13.95 36.70 -8.13
CA GLU A 224 -12.92 37.61 -8.62
C GLU A 224 -11.53 36.97 -8.63
N ARG A 225 -11.17 36.26 -7.55
CA ARG A 225 -9.92 35.52 -7.45
C ARG A 225 -10.01 34.32 -6.51
N ASP A 226 -9.19 33.32 -6.79
CA ASP A 226 -9.00 32.16 -5.94
C ASP A 226 -7.95 32.46 -4.85
N VAL A 227 -8.15 31.93 -3.64
CA VAL A 227 -7.29 32.15 -2.48
C VAL A 227 -7.01 30.80 -1.80
N ASN A 228 -5.80 30.61 -1.29
CA ASN A 228 -5.46 29.44 -0.47
C ASN A 228 -5.53 29.85 0.99
N VAL A 229 -6.46 29.26 1.72
CA VAL A 229 -6.72 29.60 3.12
C VAL A 229 -6.17 28.49 4.00
N GLN A 230 -5.51 28.88 5.08
CA GLN A 230 -5.07 28.01 6.15
C GLN A 230 -5.98 28.21 7.36
N VAL A 231 -6.64 27.15 7.80
CA VAL A 231 -7.57 27.16 8.92
C VAL A 231 -7.00 26.34 10.05
N TYR A 232 -6.88 26.97 11.22
CA TYR A 232 -6.51 26.32 12.48
C TYR A 232 -7.77 26.00 13.25
N LEU A 233 -7.88 24.74 13.67
CA LEU A 233 -9.04 24.23 14.39
C LEU A 233 -8.62 23.58 15.69
N THR A 234 -9.43 23.76 16.71
CA THR A 234 -9.31 23.04 17.97
C THR A 234 -10.61 22.29 18.27
N LYS A 235 -10.48 21.23 19.06
CA LYS A 235 -11.61 20.45 19.54
C LYS A 235 -11.43 20.20 21.03
N ASP A 236 -12.46 20.52 21.80
CA ASP A 236 -12.54 20.20 23.23
C ASP A 236 -13.24 18.85 23.45
N ALA A 237 -13.02 18.22 24.60
CA ALA A 237 -13.67 16.96 24.95
C ALA A 237 -15.21 17.05 25.02
N ASN A 238 -15.76 18.22 25.32
CA ASN A 238 -17.21 18.44 25.46
C ASN A 238 -17.85 19.19 24.29
N HIS A 239 -17.05 19.77 23.39
CA HIS A 239 -17.53 20.59 22.28
C HIS A 239 -17.08 20.02 20.92
N GLY A 240 -17.69 20.52 19.84
CA GLY A 240 -17.30 20.14 18.48
C GLY A 240 -15.94 20.70 18.08
N TRP A 241 -15.60 20.57 16.80
CA TRP A 241 -14.52 21.37 16.24
C TRP A 241 -14.92 22.84 16.19
N GLU A 242 -13.97 23.71 16.49
CA GLU A 242 -14.11 25.18 16.41
C GLU A 242 -12.94 25.75 15.62
N VAL A 243 -13.18 26.85 14.91
CA VAL A 243 -12.14 27.59 14.19
C VAL A 243 -11.45 28.55 15.16
N GLU A 244 -10.14 28.41 15.30
CA GLU A 244 -9.31 29.30 16.12
C GLU A 244 -8.81 30.48 15.28
N GLU A 245 -8.32 30.20 14.08
CA GLU A 245 -7.71 31.20 13.20
C GLU A 245 -7.87 30.83 11.72
N ILE A 246 -7.99 31.86 10.89
CA ILE A 246 -8.04 31.76 9.42
C ILE A 246 -6.98 32.70 8.86
N GLU A 247 -5.98 32.14 8.16
CA GLU A 247 -4.91 32.87 7.48
C GLU A 247 -5.04 32.72 5.95
N ASN A 248 -4.78 33.79 5.20
CA ASN A 248 -4.93 33.89 3.74
C ASN A 248 -3.69 34.46 3.03
#